data_AF-A0A9E7A906-F1
#
_entry.id   AF-A0A9E7A906-F1
#
_cell.length_a   1.000
_cell.length_b   1.000
_cell.length_c   1.000
_cell.angle_alpha   90.00
_cell.angle_beta   90.00
_cell.angle_gamma   90.00
#
_symmetry.space_group_name_H-M   'P 1'
#
loop_
_entity.id
_entity.type
_entity.pdbx_description
1 polymer ?
#
loop_
_entity_poly.entity_id
_entity_poly.type
_entity_poly.pdbx_seq_one_letter_code
_entity_poly.pdbx_strand_id
1 'polypeptide(L)'
;MTVNIIAITPSANLTAINAVLEAMGRGPTNITLSASTDPDAKWDDTPTHYYMSDQGAPDWLAAAFMAFQNGDLPALAPDYIWGEDGCISSSDALEAITPSNFAVAYFNDGFSPQQQEAAALASYSVPLYKLPPPPE
;
A
#
# COMPACT_ATOMS: atom_id res chain seq x y z
N MET A 1 0.17 12.30 -18.05
CA MET A 1 1.09 11.15 -17.92
C MET A 1 0.49 10.27 -16.86
N THR A 2 0.26 9.00 -17.12
CA THR A 2 -0.31 8.11 -16.10
C THR A 2 0.81 7.70 -15.15
N VAL A 3 0.55 7.77 -13.85
CA VAL A 3 1.46 7.26 -12.83
C VAL A 3 0.90 5.94 -12.34
N ASN A 4 1.69 4.88 -12.49
CA ASN A 4 1.33 3.57 -11.98
C ASN A 4 2.01 3.37 -10.63
N ILE A 5 1.26 2.93 -9.63
CA ILE A 5 1.75 2.83 -8.26
C ILE A 5 1.60 1.40 -7.77
N ILE A 6 2.69 0.87 -7.18
CA ILE A 6 2.64 -0.31 -6.32
C ILE A 6 2.96 0.14 -4.90
N ALA A 7 2.03 -0.04 -3.97
CA ALA A 7 2.25 0.29 -2.55
C ALA A 7 2.20 -0.99 -1.72
N ILE A 8 3.19 -1.20 -0.85
CA ILE A 8 3.44 -2.44 -0.10
C ILE A 8 3.48 -2.11 1.39
N THR A 9 2.81 -2.93 2.19
CA THR A 9 2.79 -2.83 3.66
C THR A 9 2.98 -4.20 4.32
N PRO A 10 3.71 -4.30 5.44
CA PRO A 10 3.73 -5.51 6.24
C PRO A 10 2.34 -5.84 6.80
N SER A 11 2.02 -7.12 6.98
CA SER A 11 0.72 -7.56 7.50
C SER A 11 0.37 -6.93 8.86
N ALA A 12 1.38 -6.65 9.70
CA ALA A 12 1.19 -6.00 11.00
C ALA A 12 0.67 -4.55 10.90
N ASN A 13 0.95 -3.86 9.78
CA ASN A 13 0.57 -2.45 9.58
C ASN A 13 -0.63 -2.28 8.63
N LEU A 14 -1.12 -3.37 8.04
CA LEU A 14 -2.20 -3.34 7.06
C LEU A 14 -3.44 -2.59 7.57
N THR A 15 -3.88 -2.88 8.79
CA THR A 15 -5.07 -2.24 9.38
C THR A 15 -4.88 -0.73 9.53
N ALA A 16 -3.73 -0.31 10.07
CA ALA A 16 -3.45 1.10 10.27
C ALA A 16 -3.33 1.86 8.93
N ILE A 17 -2.66 1.27 7.94
CA ILE A 17 -2.56 1.87 6.61
C ILE A 17 -3.92 1.95 5.92
N ASN A 18 -4.73 0.90 5.95
CA ASN A 18 -6.07 0.96 5.37
C ASN A 18 -6.94 2.02 6.07
N ALA A 19 -6.80 2.21 7.38
CA ALA A 19 -7.50 3.29 8.10
C ALA A 19 -7.03 4.69 7.64
N VAL A 20 -5.73 4.89 7.38
CA VAL A 20 -5.23 6.15 6.79
C VAL A 20 -5.83 6.38 5.40
N LEU A 21 -5.85 5.35 4.54
CA LEU A 21 -6.41 5.45 3.19
C LEU A 21 -7.93 5.68 3.20
N GLU A 22 -8.64 5.09 4.15
CA GLU A 22 -10.06 5.32 4.38
C GLU A 22 -10.32 6.76 4.82
N ALA A 23 -9.51 7.29 5.73
CA ALA A 23 -9.58 8.68 6.17
C ALA A 23 -9.32 9.70 5.04
N MET A 24 -8.58 9.31 4.00
CA MET A 24 -8.41 10.07 2.75
C MET A 24 -9.62 9.97 1.81
N GLY A 25 -10.63 9.17 2.15
CA GLY A 25 -11.84 8.97 1.33
C GLY A 25 -11.72 7.87 0.29
N ARG A 26 -10.72 6.98 0.36
CA ARG A 26 -10.61 5.83 -0.56
C ARG A 26 -11.47 4.62 -0.18
N GLY A 27 -12.23 4.72 0.90
CA GLY A 27 -13.03 3.63 1.45
C GLY A 27 -12.19 2.54 2.13
N PRO A 28 -12.83 1.48 2.63
CA PRO A 28 -12.16 0.43 3.38
C PRO A 28 -11.36 -0.50 2.44
N THR A 29 -10.38 -1.21 2.99
CA THR A 29 -9.67 -2.33 2.32
C THR A 29 -9.06 -1.96 0.95
N ASN A 30 -8.21 -0.93 0.93
CA ASN A 30 -7.49 -0.52 -0.28
C ASN A 30 -6.37 -1.49 -0.67
N ILE A 31 -5.68 -2.05 0.33
CA ILE A 31 -4.55 -2.95 0.14
C ILE A 31 -5.02 -4.38 0.40
N THR A 32 -5.02 -5.21 -0.64
CA THR A 32 -5.68 -6.52 -0.61
C THR A 32 -4.89 -7.64 -1.28
N LEU A 33 -3.92 -7.34 -2.14
CA LEU A 33 -3.11 -8.36 -2.79
C LEU A 33 -2.08 -8.90 -1.79
N SER A 34 -1.93 -10.22 -1.72
CA SER A 34 -1.11 -10.88 -0.71
C SER A 34 0.28 -11.24 -1.24
N ALA A 35 1.31 -11.01 -0.44
CA ALA A 35 2.68 -11.43 -0.71
C ALA A 35 3.33 -12.08 0.53
N SER A 36 4.34 -12.90 0.28
CA SER A 36 5.15 -13.58 1.28
C SER A 36 6.63 -13.30 1.05
N THR A 37 7.42 -13.42 2.11
CA THR A 37 8.88 -13.50 2.01
C THR A 37 9.36 -14.92 1.67
N ASP A 38 8.48 -15.91 1.77
CA ASP A 38 8.74 -17.29 1.38
C ASP A 38 8.50 -17.47 -0.13
N PRO A 39 9.52 -17.83 -0.94
CA PRO A 39 9.36 -18.10 -2.36
C PRO A 39 8.45 -19.29 -2.67
N ASP A 40 8.26 -20.21 -1.72
CA ASP A 40 7.47 -21.41 -1.89
C ASP A 40 6.07 -21.32 -1.27
N ALA A 41 5.65 -20.10 -0.85
CA ALA A 41 4.36 -19.85 -0.22
C ALA A 41 3.18 -20.37 -1.05
N LYS A 42 2.22 -21.00 -0.36
CA LYS A 42 0.97 -21.53 -0.90
C LYS A 42 -0.15 -20.49 -0.78
N TRP A 43 -1.26 -20.79 -1.44
CA TRP A 43 -2.41 -19.87 -1.52
C TRP A 43 -3.09 -19.66 -0.15
N ASP A 44 -2.95 -20.63 0.75
CA ASP A 44 -3.51 -20.65 2.11
C ASP A 44 -2.52 -20.25 3.20
N ASP A 45 -1.26 -19.96 2.83
CA ASP A 45 -0.28 -19.46 3.78
C ASP A 45 -0.65 -18.07 4.28
N THR A 46 -0.27 -17.77 5.53
CA THR A 46 -0.48 -16.43 6.09
C THR A 46 0.43 -15.44 5.37
N PRO A 47 -0.11 -14.38 4.73
CA PRO A 47 0.71 -13.39 4.04
C PRO A 47 1.60 -12.64 5.04
N THR A 48 2.85 -12.37 4.67
CA THR A 48 3.74 -11.52 5.48
C THR A 48 3.58 -10.05 5.10
N HIS A 49 3.13 -9.78 3.87
CA HIS A 49 2.89 -8.45 3.34
C HIS A 49 1.63 -8.42 2.50
N TYR A 50 1.09 -7.22 2.35
CA TYR A 50 0.03 -6.92 1.43
C TYR A 50 0.42 -5.75 0.54
N TYR A 51 -0.16 -5.68 -0.65
CA TYR A 51 0.09 -4.60 -1.58
C TYR A 51 -1.14 -4.25 -2.39
N MET A 52 -1.07 -3.09 -3.04
CA MET A 52 -2.03 -2.66 -4.05
C MET A 52 -1.31 -2.28 -5.32
N SER A 53 -2.02 -2.36 -6.45
CA SER A 53 -1.55 -1.93 -7.75
C SER A 53 -2.59 -1.00 -8.36
N ASP A 54 -2.24 0.27 -8.55
CA ASP A 54 -3.09 1.29 -9.13
C ASP A 54 -2.48 1.74 -10.47
N GLN A 55 -3.02 1.22 -11.58
CA GLN A 55 -2.52 1.40 -12.96
C GLN A 55 -3.11 2.65 -13.64
N GLY A 56 -3.22 3.72 -12.86
CA GLY A 56 -4.04 4.88 -13.22
C GLY A 56 -4.12 5.90 -12.10
N ALA A 57 -3.14 5.90 -11.19
CA ALA A 57 -3.24 6.68 -9.97
C ALA A 57 -3.38 8.16 -10.32
N PRO A 58 -4.38 8.87 -9.77
CA PRO A 58 -4.51 10.29 -9.98
C PRO A 58 -3.32 11.02 -9.34
N ASP A 59 -2.91 12.15 -9.92
CA ASP A 59 -1.73 12.91 -9.48
C ASP A 59 -1.75 13.25 -7.98
N TRP A 60 -2.94 13.52 -7.42
CA TRP A 60 -3.09 13.81 -5.99
C TRP A 60 -2.73 12.61 -5.10
N LEU A 61 -3.01 11.38 -5.55
CA LEU A 61 -2.68 10.17 -4.79
C LEU A 61 -1.18 9.91 -4.82
N ALA A 62 -0.58 10.05 -6.01
CA ALA A 62 0.86 9.93 -6.18
C ALA A 62 1.61 10.93 -5.28
N ALA A 63 1.13 12.19 -5.25
CA ALA A 63 1.66 13.24 -4.39
C ALA A 63 1.46 12.93 -2.90
N ALA A 64 0.28 12.44 -2.49
CA ALA A 64 0.01 12.08 -1.10
C ALA A 64 0.96 10.98 -0.61
N PHE A 65 1.17 9.92 -1.41
CA PHE A 65 2.10 8.86 -1.05
C PHE A 65 3.55 9.31 -1.02
N MET A 66 3.93 10.27 -1.87
CA MET A 66 5.26 10.86 -1.81
C MET A 66 5.44 11.69 -0.53
N ALA A 67 4.39 12.39 -0.10
CA ALA A 67 4.36 13.11 1.17
C ALA A 67 4.47 12.16 2.37
N PHE A 68 3.89 10.95 2.29
CA PHE A 68 4.01 9.93 3.35
C PHE A 68 5.46 9.54 3.59
N GLN A 69 6.24 9.39 2.51
CA GLN A 69 7.66 9.08 2.61
C GLN A 69 8.47 10.18 3.31
N ASN A 70 7.94 11.41 3.35
CA ASN A 70 8.52 12.54 4.08
C ASN A 70 7.98 12.69 5.51
N GLY A 71 7.06 11.81 5.94
CA GLY A 71 6.41 11.89 7.25
C GLY A 71 5.26 12.90 7.33
N ASP A 72 4.73 13.32 6.19
CA ASP A 72 3.60 14.24 6.14
C ASP A 72 2.27 13.46 6.10
N LEU A 73 1.34 13.82 6.99
CA LEU A 73 -0.01 13.27 6.95
C LEU A 73 -0.79 13.76 5.72
N PRO A 74 -1.66 12.91 5.13
CA PRO A 74 -2.47 13.32 4.00
C PRO A 74 -3.50 14.37 4.43
N ALA A 75 -4.01 15.11 3.43
CA ALA A 75 -5.30 15.77 3.58
C ALA A 75 -6.40 14.70 3.76
N LEU A 76 -7.28 14.93 4.73
CA LEU A 76 -8.42 14.08 5.00
C LEU A 76 -9.57 14.37 4.03
N ALA A 77 -10.46 13.39 3.85
CA ALA A 77 -11.74 13.62 3.22
C ALA A 77 -12.56 14.66 4.02
N PRO A 78 -13.50 15.37 3.37
CA PRO A 78 -14.46 16.20 4.09
C PRO A 78 -15.12 15.40 5.22
N ASP A 79 -15.30 16.05 6.38
CA ASP A 79 -15.89 15.48 7.60
C ASP A 79 -15.02 14.46 8.36
N TYR A 80 -13.81 14.14 7.90
CA TYR A 80 -12.86 13.35 8.67
C TYR A 80 -11.96 14.25 9.53
N ILE A 81 -11.79 13.87 10.79
CA ILE A 81 -10.84 14.47 11.73
C ILE A 81 -10.01 13.34 12.33
N TRP A 82 -8.69 13.52 12.40
CA TRP A 82 -7.80 12.53 12.98
C TRP A 82 -8.19 12.20 14.43
N GLY A 83 -8.37 10.92 14.73
CA GLY A 83 -8.71 10.43 16.06
C GLY A 83 -10.19 10.58 16.46
N GLU A 84 -11.06 11.05 15.56
CA GLU A 84 -12.51 11.20 15.81
C GLU A 84 -13.33 10.22 14.97
N ASP A 85 -14.53 9.85 15.45
CA ASP A 85 -15.52 9.05 14.72
C ASP A 85 -14.99 7.78 14.03
N GLY A 86 -14.04 7.09 14.67
CA GLY A 86 -13.43 5.85 14.15
C GLY A 86 -12.26 6.08 13.19
N CYS A 87 -11.89 7.34 12.93
CA CYS A 87 -10.65 7.70 12.25
C CYS A 87 -9.44 7.41 13.13
N ILE A 88 -8.38 6.86 12.53
CA ILE A 88 -7.10 6.63 13.21
C ILE A 88 -6.53 7.94 13.79
N SER A 89 -5.79 7.86 14.90
CA SER A 89 -5.14 9.06 15.44
C SER A 89 -4.03 9.56 14.51
N SER A 90 -3.71 10.85 14.57
CA SER A 90 -2.61 11.42 13.77
C SER A 90 -1.25 10.80 14.14
N SER A 91 -1.06 10.43 15.41
CA SER A 91 0.17 9.76 15.87
C SER A 91 0.30 8.37 15.28
N ASP A 92 -0.76 7.56 15.38
CA ASP A 92 -0.75 6.19 14.85
C ASP A 92 -0.65 6.19 13.32
N ALA A 93 -1.27 7.19 12.66
CA ALA A 93 -1.15 7.39 11.23
C ALA A 93 0.30 7.70 10.82
N LEU A 94 0.99 8.58 11.54
CA LEU A 94 2.41 8.90 11.30
C LEU A 94 3.31 7.68 11.46
N GLU A 95 3.06 6.85 12.48
CA GLU A 95 3.79 5.60 12.69
C GLU A 95 3.51 4.58 11.58
N ALA A 96 2.29 4.56 11.06
CA ALA A 96 1.89 3.66 9.99
C ALA A 96 2.54 4.03 8.65
N ILE A 97 2.58 5.31 8.26
CA ILE A 97 3.01 5.74 6.91
C ILE A 97 4.53 5.79 6.70
N THR A 98 5.31 5.31 7.67
CA THR A 98 6.77 5.30 7.56
C THR A 98 7.26 4.47 6.36
N PRO A 99 8.42 4.78 5.76
CA PRO A 99 8.94 4.03 4.62
C PRO A 99 9.13 2.52 4.87
N SER A 100 9.33 2.11 6.13
CA SER A 100 9.41 0.69 6.51
C SER A 100 8.03 0.00 6.53
N ASN A 101 6.97 0.74 6.83
CA ASN A 101 5.62 0.20 7.00
C ASN A 101 4.75 0.44 5.76
N PHE A 102 5.12 1.37 4.89
CA PHE A 102 4.43 1.69 3.66
C PHE A 102 5.44 2.11 2.58
N ALA A 103 5.94 1.14 1.82
CA ALA A 103 6.84 1.41 0.70
C ALA A 103 6.04 1.61 -0.58
N VAL A 104 6.46 2.56 -1.41
CA VAL A 104 5.75 2.92 -2.63
C VAL A 104 6.72 2.96 -3.80
N ALA A 105 6.38 2.22 -4.86
CA ALA A 105 7.10 2.21 -6.13
C ALA A 105 6.24 2.88 -7.21
N TYR A 106 6.88 3.75 -7.99
CA TYR A 106 6.27 4.54 -9.04
C TYR A 106 6.79 4.09 -10.40
N PHE A 107 5.88 3.86 -11.33
CA PHE A 107 6.19 3.39 -12.67
C PHE A 107 5.53 4.29 -13.72
N ASN A 108 6.19 4.38 -14.87
CA ASN A 108 5.62 4.92 -16.08
C ASN A 108 5.00 3.79 -16.94
N ASP A 109 4.39 4.16 -18.06
CA ASP A 109 3.75 3.21 -18.98
C ASP A 109 4.74 2.37 -19.81
N GLY A 110 6.04 2.42 -19.51
CA GLY A 110 7.10 1.68 -20.20
C GLY A 110 7.18 0.19 -19.81
N PHE A 111 6.44 -0.24 -18.79
CA PHE A 111 6.42 -1.60 -18.28
C PHE A 111 5.00 -2.14 -18.21
N SER A 112 4.80 -3.43 -18.48
CA SER A 112 3.50 -4.06 -18.26
C SER A 112 3.16 -4.11 -16.76
N PRO A 113 1.87 -4.17 -16.38
CA PRO A 113 1.47 -4.24 -14.97
C PRO A 113 2.18 -5.37 -14.19
N GLN A 114 2.35 -6.54 -14.83
CA GLN A 114 3.04 -7.69 -14.21
C GLN A 114 4.53 -7.42 -14.00
N GLN A 115 5.18 -6.70 -14.92
CA GLN A 115 6.59 -6.33 -14.78
C GLN A 115 6.79 -5.32 -13.66
N GLN A 116 5.88 -4.35 -13.54
CA GLN A 116 5.89 -3.36 -12.46
C GLN A 116 5.72 -4.02 -11.09
N GLU A 117 4.74 -4.92 -10.96
CA GLU A 117 4.49 -5.69 -9.74
C GLU A 117 5.71 -6.52 -9.35
N ALA A 118 6.25 -7.31 -10.28
CA ALA A 118 7.44 -8.12 -10.03
C ALA A 118 8.66 -7.26 -9.63
N ALA A 119 8.87 -6.12 -10.30
CA ALA A 119 9.97 -5.21 -9.98
C ALA A 119 9.81 -4.58 -8.58
N ALA A 120 8.60 -4.17 -8.21
CA ALA A 120 8.33 -3.60 -6.89
C ALA A 120 8.55 -4.62 -5.76
N LEU A 121 8.02 -5.83 -5.92
CA LEU A 121 8.17 -6.90 -4.93
C LEU A 121 9.64 -7.37 -4.80
N ALA A 122 10.37 -7.46 -5.91
CA ALA A 122 11.78 -7.84 -5.91
C ALA A 122 12.70 -6.75 -5.33
N SER A 123 12.32 -5.48 -5.43
CA SER A 123 13.11 -4.33 -4.94
C SER A 123 12.79 -3.96 -3.49
N TYR A 124 11.84 -4.65 -2.86
CA TYR A 124 11.56 -4.46 -1.44
C TYR A 124 12.77 -4.86 -0.59
N SER A 125 12.85 -4.37 0.65
CA SER A 125 14.02 -4.57 1.53
C SER A 125 14.41 -6.05 1.70
N VAL A 126 13.41 -6.93 1.67
CA VAL A 126 13.53 -8.38 1.47
C VAL A 126 12.68 -8.72 0.26
N PRO A 127 13.16 -9.53 -0.70
CA PRO A 127 12.37 -9.95 -1.85
C PRO A 127 11.03 -10.55 -1.42
N LEU A 128 9.95 -10.09 -2.05
CA LEU A 128 8.61 -10.58 -1.82
C LEU A 128 8.12 -11.40 -3.02
N TYR A 129 7.28 -12.37 -2.73
CA TYR A 129 6.69 -13.29 -3.68
C TYR A 129 5.17 -13.24 -3.54
N LYS A 130 4.48 -12.99 -4.65
CA LYS A 130 3.02 -12.99 -4.69
C LYS A 130 2.49 -14.36 -4.29
N LEU A 131 1.49 -14.40 -3.41
CA LEU A 131 0.81 -15.66 -3.10
C LEU A 131 0.02 -16.13 -4.34
N PRO A 132 0.07 -17.43 -4.66
CA PRO A 132 -0.72 -17.96 -5.75
C PRO A 132 -2.22 -17.82 -5.45
N PRO A 133 -3.08 -17.71 -6.49
CA PRO A 133 -4.51 -17.71 -6.28
C PRO A 133 -4.99 -19.05 -5.68
N PRO A 134 -6.16 -19.07 -5.02
CA PRO A 134 -6.78 -20.31 -4.56
C PRO A 134 -7.00 -21.29 -5.71
N PRO A 135 -6.85 -22.61 -5.49
CA PRO A 135 -7.21 -23.62 -6.48
C PRO A 135 -8.72 -23.59 -6.75
N GLU A 136 -9.09 -23.67 -8.03
CA GLU A 136 -10.48 -23.73 -8.51
C GLU A 136 -11.18 -25.06 -8.21
#